data_AF-A0A376FAJ1-F1
#
_entry.id   AF-A0A376FAJ1-F1
#
_cell.length_a   1.000
_cell.length_b   1.000
_cell.length_c   1.000
_cell.angle_alpha   90.00
_cell.angle_beta   90.00
_cell.angle_gamma   90.00
#
_symmetry.space_group_name_H-M   'P 1'
#
loop_
_entity.id
_entity.type
_entity.pdbx_description
1 polymer ?
#
loop_
_entity_poly.entity_id
_entity_poly.type
_entity_poly.pdbx_seq_one_letter_code
_entity_poly.pdbx_strand_id
1 'polypeptide(L)'
;MAGEPRVRFYAGFPLRLRDGASVGSLCLIDYAPREFSAADLAVLGDLGALAEDEFAAISAATTDELTGLFNRRGFNQLVRFTLSVARRRAEQLTLGWLDLDRFKEINDRFGHEEGIRR
;
A
#
# COMPACT_ATOMS: atom_id res chain seq x y z
N MET A 1 -15.82 -39.44 10.21
CA MET A 1 -14.84 -38.35 10.03
C MET A 1 -15.58 -37.20 9.38
N ALA A 2 -15.83 -36.09 10.08
CA ALA A 2 -16.43 -34.92 9.47
C ALA A 2 -15.39 -34.26 8.55
N GLY A 3 -15.72 -34.09 7.25
CA GLY A 3 -14.81 -33.47 6.29
C GLY A 3 -14.52 -32.01 6.63
N GLU A 4 -13.37 -31.50 6.21
CA GLU A 4 -12.95 -30.12 6.43
C GLU A 4 -14.04 -29.11 5.98
N PRO A 5 -14.27 -28.03 6.74
CA PRO A 5 -15.30 -27.05 6.40
C PRO A 5 -14.97 -26.39 5.06
N ARG A 6 -15.84 -26.61 4.06
CA ARG A 6 -15.71 -26.05 2.71
C ARG A 6 -16.44 -24.73 2.64
N VAL A 7 -15.81 -23.70 2.05
CA VAL A 7 -16.47 -22.41 1.80
C VAL A 7 -17.73 -22.64 0.96
N ARG A 8 -18.87 -22.07 1.41
CA ARG A 8 -20.18 -22.21 0.76
C ARG A 8 -20.73 -20.89 0.24
N PHE A 9 -20.16 -19.77 0.64
CA PHE A 9 -20.47 -18.45 0.12
C PHE A 9 -19.20 -17.60 0.08
N TYR A 10 -19.05 -16.82 -1.00
CA TYR A 10 -17.96 -15.88 -1.21
C TYR A 10 -18.50 -14.66 -1.96
N ALA A 11 -18.26 -13.47 -1.41
CA ALA A 11 -18.47 -12.21 -2.11
C ALA A 11 -17.21 -11.36 -1.95
N GLY A 12 -16.66 -10.89 -3.07
CA GLY A 12 -15.42 -10.13 -3.09
C GLY A 12 -15.60 -8.80 -3.80
N PHE A 13 -14.99 -7.76 -3.24
CA PHE A 13 -14.83 -6.46 -3.87
C PHE A 13 -13.35 -6.21 -4.14
N PRO A 14 -12.94 -5.94 -5.39
CA PRO A 14 -11.53 -5.67 -5.71
C PRO A 14 -11.09 -4.36 -5.06
N LEU A 15 -9.95 -4.39 -4.38
CA LEU A 15 -9.33 -3.21 -3.79
C LEU A 15 -8.20 -2.71 -4.68
N ARG A 16 -8.25 -1.43 -5.02
CA ARG A 16 -7.32 -0.77 -5.93
C ARG A 16 -6.51 0.32 -5.25
N LEU A 17 -5.31 0.55 -5.77
CA LEU A 17 -4.51 1.73 -5.47
C LEU A 17 -4.93 2.90 -6.36
N ARG A 18 -4.38 4.09 -6.07
CA ARG A 18 -4.64 5.33 -6.80
C ARG A 18 -4.29 5.25 -8.30
N ASP A 19 -3.32 4.43 -8.67
CA ASP A 19 -2.93 4.18 -10.06
C ASP A 19 -3.84 3.17 -10.78
N GLY A 20 -4.87 2.66 -10.10
CA GLY A 20 -5.81 1.68 -10.60
C GLY A 20 -5.35 0.23 -10.47
N ALA A 21 -4.13 -0.03 -9.97
CA ALA A 21 -3.63 -1.38 -9.76
C ALA A 21 -4.44 -2.10 -8.67
N SER A 22 -4.91 -3.32 -8.97
CA SER A 22 -5.60 -4.16 -7.99
C SER A 22 -4.59 -4.79 -7.04
N VAL A 23 -4.68 -4.48 -5.75
CA VAL A 23 -3.78 -5.01 -4.70
C VAL A 23 -4.35 -6.19 -3.95
N GLY A 24 -5.66 -6.40 -4.05
CA GLY A 24 -6.32 -7.54 -3.43
C GLY A 24 -7.83 -7.41 -3.49
N SER A 25 -8.51 -8.03 -2.52
CA SER A 25 -9.96 -7.95 -2.41
C SER A 25 -10.41 -7.90 -0.95
N LEU A 26 -11.43 -7.11 -0.68
CA LEU A 26 -12.24 -7.20 0.53
C LEU A 26 -13.26 -8.31 0.33
N CYS A 27 -13.28 -9.31 1.21
CA CYS A 27 -14.08 -10.51 1.01
C CYS A 27 -14.94 -10.86 2.22
N LEU A 28 -16.16 -11.31 1.94
CA LEU A 28 -17.02 -12.05 2.86
C LEU A 28 -16.89 -13.53 2.53
N ILE A 29 -16.56 -14.34 3.55
CA ILE A 29 -16.42 -15.80 3.44
C ILE A 29 -17.36 -16.42 4.47
N ASP A 30 -18.16 -17.38 4.03
CA ASP A 30 -19.02 -18.17 4.93
C ASP A 30 -18.97 -19.67 4.57
N TYR A 31 -19.14 -20.52 5.58
CA TYR A 31 -19.22 -21.98 5.46
C TYR A 31 -20.66 -22.49 5.37
N ALA A 32 -21.66 -21.60 5.49
CA ALA A 32 -23.05 -21.86 5.14
C ALA A 32 -23.45 -21.09 3.86
N PRO A 33 -24.41 -21.60 3.06
CA PRO A 33 -25.02 -20.80 1.99
C PRO A 33 -25.69 -19.55 2.55
N ARG A 34 -25.57 -18.42 1.83
CA ARG A 34 -26.12 -17.12 2.24
C ARG A 34 -26.81 -16.46 1.05
N GLU A 35 -27.97 -15.85 1.27
CA GLU A 35 -28.57 -14.93 0.30
C GLU A 35 -27.82 -13.59 0.33
N PHE A 36 -27.55 -13.03 -0.85
CA PHE A 36 -26.79 -11.79 -0.99
C PHE A 36 -27.53 -10.84 -1.91
N SER A 37 -28.12 -9.83 -1.32
CA SER A 37 -28.97 -8.86 -2.01
C SER A 37 -28.15 -7.78 -2.70
N ALA A 38 -28.81 -6.99 -3.56
CA ALA A 38 -28.20 -5.79 -4.12
C ALA A 38 -27.82 -4.76 -3.03
N ALA A 39 -28.56 -4.72 -1.91
CA ALA A 39 -28.22 -3.87 -0.77
C ALA A 39 -26.94 -4.35 -0.07
N ASP A 40 -26.76 -5.67 0.11
CA ASP A 40 -25.52 -6.23 0.66
C ASP A 40 -24.32 -5.94 -0.26
N LEU A 41 -24.53 -6.02 -1.58
CA LEU A 41 -23.51 -5.67 -2.56
C LEU A 41 -23.11 -4.19 -2.49
N ALA A 42 -24.09 -3.29 -2.31
CA ALA A 42 -23.84 -1.87 -2.12
C ALA A 42 -23.00 -1.60 -0.86
N VAL A 43 -23.38 -2.21 0.27
CA VAL A 43 -22.62 -2.10 1.52
C VAL A 43 -21.19 -2.62 1.37
N LEU A 44 -21.01 -3.76 0.69
CA LEU A 44 -19.67 -4.30 0.41
C LEU A 44 -18.85 -3.32 -0.46
N GLY A 45 -19.49 -2.65 -1.42
CA GLY A 45 -18.88 -1.60 -2.23
C GLY A 45 -18.47 -0.38 -1.42
N ASP A 46 -19.34 0.12 -0.54
CA ASP A 46 -19.05 1.27 0.33
C ASP A 46 -17.86 0.97 1.26
N LEU A 47 -17.82 -0.23 1.85
CA LEU A 47 -16.68 -0.67 2.66
C LEU A 47 -15.39 -0.82 1.84
N GLY A 48 -15.51 -1.29 0.59
CA GLY A 48 -14.41 -1.35 -0.35
C GLY A 48 -13.83 0.03 -0.65
N ALA A 49 -14.69 1.00 -0.96
CA ALA A 49 -14.29 2.39 -1.21
C ALA A 49 -13.60 3.02 0.01
N LEU A 50 -14.11 2.79 1.23
CA LEU A 50 -13.47 3.28 2.45
C LEU A 50 -12.06 2.69 2.65
N ALA A 51 -11.87 1.42 2.32
CA ALA A 51 -10.54 0.79 2.37
C ALA A 51 -9.59 1.37 1.30
N GLU A 52 -10.07 1.62 0.08
CA GLU A 52 -9.30 2.28 -0.98
C GLU A 52 -8.89 3.71 -0.59
N ASP A 53 -9.78 4.48 0.02
CA ASP A 53 -9.50 5.83 0.53
C ASP A 53 -8.42 5.81 1.63
N GLU A 54 -8.47 4.84 2.54
CA GLU A 54 -7.44 4.66 3.56
C GLU A 54 -6.08 4.33 2.94
N PHE A 55 -6.04 3.49 1.91
CA PHE A 55 -4.80 3.22 1.17
C PHE A 55 -4.23 4.48 0.52
N ALA A 56 -5.09 5.31 -0.07
CA ALA A 56 -4.70 6.57 -0.65
C ALA A 56 -4.13 7.55 0.41
N ALA A 57 -4.79 7.63 1.58
CA ALA A 57 -4.34 8.47 2.68
C ALA A 57 -2.99 8.03 3.25
N ILE A 58 -2.79 6.72 3.44
CA ILE A 58 -1.52 6.15 3.88
C ILE A 58 -0.42 6.44 2.85
N SER A 59 -0.71 6.25 1.55
CA SER A 59 0.24 6.53 0.47
C SER A 59 0.67 8.00 0.49
N ALA A 60 -0.28 8.94 0.53
CA ALA A 60 0.02 10.38 0.60
C ALA A 60 0.83 10.77 1.85
N ALA A 61 0.59 10.10 2.99
CA ALA A 61 1.32 10.38 4.22
C ALA A 61 2.76 9.80 4.22
N THR A 62 3.06 8.82 3.37
CA THR A 62 4.31 8.02 3.43
C THR A 62 5.19 8.15 2.19
N THR A 63 4.69 8.73 1.12
CA THR A 63 5.39 8.95 -0.14
C THR A 63 5.71 10.44 -0.33
N ASP A 64 6.83 10.73 -0.97
CA ASP A 64 7.20 12.05 -1.47
C ASP A 64 6.63 12.23 -2.88
N GLU A 65 5.81 13.26 -3.11
CA GLU A 65 5.11 13.45 -4.38
C GLU A 65 6.04 13.79 -5.55
N LEU A 66 7.20 14.38 -5.25
CA LEU A 66 8.16 14.80 -6.27
C LEU A 66 8.90 13.61 -6.89
N THR A 67 9.32 12.68 -6.04
CA THR A 67 10.18 11.55 -6.43
C THR A 67 9.43 10.23 -6.55
N GLY A 68 8.23 10.11 -5.95
CA GLY A 68 7.51 8.85 -5.81
C GLY A 68 8.13 7.87 -4.82
N LEU A 69 9.23 8.26 -4.16
CA LEU A 69 9.90 7.44 -3.15
C LEU A 69 9.23 7.58 -1.79
N PHE A 70 9.50 6.64 -0.88
CA PHE A 70 9.08 6.82 0.51
C PHE A 70 9.73 8.08 1.08
N ASN A 71 8.90 8.93 1.69
CA ASN A 71 9.38 10.04 2.48
C ASN A 71 9.99 9.52 3.81
N ARG A 72 10.54 10.42 4.64
CA ARG A 72 11.17 10.03 5.92
C ARG A 72 10.25 9.22 6.83
N ARG A 73 8.95 9.50 6.85
CA ARG A 73 7.96 8.74 7.63
C ARG A 73 7.78 7.35 7.06
N GLY A 74 7.59 7.22 5.75
CA GLY A 74 7.48 5.94 5.06
C GLY A 74 8.72 5.06 5.25
N PHE A 75 9.91 5.64 5.08
CA PHE A 75 11.19 4.95 5.32
C PHE A 75 11.28 4.39 6.75
N ASN A 76 10.95 5.20 7.77
CA ASN A 76 11.00 4.77 9.15
C ASN A 76 10.03 3.62 9.47
N GLN A 77 8.84 3.62 8.85
CA GLN A 77 7.88 2.52 8.99
C GLN A 77 8.42 1.24 8.34
N LEU A 78 8.95 1.35 7.11
CA LEU A 78 9.51 0.22 6.38
C LEU A 78 10.72 -0.39 7.12
N VAL A 79 11.66 0.43 7.59
CA VAL A 79 12.83 -0.05 8.35
C VAL A 79 12.43 -0.82 9.60
N ARG A 80 11.44 -0.34 10.35
CA ARG A 80 10.93 -1.03 11.55
C ARG A 80 10.37 -2.42 11.20
N PHE A 81 9.59 -2.50 10.14
CA PHE A 81 9.05 -3.77 9.65
C PHE A 81 10.15 -4.72 9.20
N THR A 82 11.04 -4.27 8.32
CA THR A 82 12.13 -5.09 7.75
C THR A 82 13.08 -5.58 8.84
N LEU A 83 13.44 -4.75 9.84
CA LEU A 83 14.23 -5.18 11.00
C LEU A 83 13.54 -6.29 11.79
N SER A 84 12.22 -6.21 12.00
CA SER A 84 11.46 -7.26 12.69
C SER A 84 11.49 -8.58 11.91
N VAL A 85 11.32 -8.52 10.59
CA VAL A 85 11.36 -9.71 9.72
C VAL A 85 12.75 -10.33 9.71
N ALA A 86 13.79 -9.54 9.47
CA ALA A 86 15.17 -10.01 9.40
C ALA A 86 15.63 -10.64 10.72
N ARG A 87 15.27 -10.06 11.87
CA ARG A 87 15.54 -10.64 13.19
C ARG A 87 14.91 -12.02 13.37
N ARG A 88 13.66 -12.20 12.91
CA ARG A 88 12.97 -13.50 13.00
C ARG A 88 13.57 -14.55 12.07
N ARG A 89 14.11 -14.13 10.93
CA ARG A 89 14.70 -14.99 9.90
C ARG A 89 16.22 -15.16 10.01
N ALA A 90 16.86 -14.48 10.97
CA ALA A 90 18.32 -14.38 11.09
C ALA A 90 19.00 -13.91 9.78
N GLU A 91 18.36 -12.99 9.05
CA GLU A 91 18.88 -12.41 7.82
C GLU A 91 19.65 -11.10 8.10
N GLN A 92 20.67 -10.82 7.29
CA GLN A 92 21.43 -9.56 7.36
C GLN A 92 20.73 -8.47 6.55
N LEU A 93 20.85 -7.22 7.02
CA LEU A 93 20.33 -6.04 6.33
C LEU A 93 21.44 -5.02 6.08
N THR A 94 21.37 -4.35 4.94
CA THR A 94 22.29 -3.28 4.56
C THR A 94 21.52 -1.98 4.39
N LEU A 95 22.06 -0.87 4.90
CA LEU A 95 21.55 0.47 4.66
C LEU A 95 22.55 1.23 3.77
N GLY A 96 22.11 1.60 2.56
CA GLY A 96 22.84 2.53 1.70
C GLY A 96 22.38 3.96 1.97
N TRP A 97 23.32 4.89 2.05
CA TRP A 97 23.05 6.33 2.15
C TRP A 97 23.65 7.01 0.92
N LEU A 98 22.83 7.75 0.17
CA LEU A 98 23.24 8.49 -1.02
C LEU A 98 22.86 9.96 -0.83
N ASP A 99 23.77 10.85 -1.21
CA ASP A 99 23.57 12.30 -1.19
C ASP A 99 23.93 12.87 -2.56
N LEU A 100 23.16 13.87 -3.04
CA LEU A 100 23.41 14.49 -4.34
C LEU A 100 24.39 15.66 -4.19
N ASP A 101 25.65 15.41 -4.56
CA ASP A 101 26.69 16.43 -4.51
C ASP A 101 26.34 17.67 -5.36
N ARG A 102 26.50 18.86 -4.78
CA ARG A 102 26.36 20.18 -5.45
C ARG A 102 24.98 20.44 -6.08
N PHE A 103 23.91 19.79 -5.62
CA PHE A 103 22.56 20.02 -6.14
C PHE A 103 22.10 21.49 -6.07
N LYS A 104 22.59 22.24 -5.07
CA LYS A 104 22.32 23.68 -4.95
C LYS A 104 22.84 24.50 -6.13
N GLU A 105 24.04 24.20 -6.62
CA GLU A 105 24.64 24.90 -7.77
C GLU A 105 23.83 24.68 -9.06
N ILE A 106 23.20 23.51 -9.19
CA ILE A 106 22.32 23.18 -10.32
C ILE A 106 21.04 24.03 -10.23
N ASN A 107 20.39 24.06 -9.07
CA ASN A 107 19.19 24.87 -8.83
C ASN A 107 19.45 26.37 -9.04
N ASP A 108 20.60 26.87 -8.56
CA ASP A 108 20.98 28.28 -8.68
C ASP A 108 21.29 28.67 -10.14
N ARG A 109 21.75 27.72 -10.98
CA ARG A 109 22.13 27.96 -12.38
C ARG A 109 20.99 27.79 -13.39
N PHE A 110 20.08 26.85 -13.15
CA PHE A 110 19.02 26.49 -14.11
C PHE A 110 17.61 26.82 -13.63
N GLY A 111 17.47 27.35 -12.40
CA GLY A 111 16.19 27.64 -11.77
C GLY A 111 15.61 26.40 -11.06
N HIS A 112 14.78 26.64 -10.04
CA HIS A 112 14.23 25.59 -9.17
C HIS A 112 13.42 24.52 -9.92
N GLU A 113 12.85 24.85 -11.08
CA GLU A 113 12.06 23.89 -11.87
C GLU A 113 12.93 22.82 -12.55
N GLU A 114 14.23 23.07 -12.83
CA GLU A 114 15.07 22.06 -13.49
C GLU A 114 15.67 21.04 -12.53
N GLY A 115 15.80 21.34 -11.24
CA GLY A 115 16.19 20.36 -10.22
C GLY A 115 15.16 19.25 -10.03
N ILE A 116 13.92 19.46 -10.49
CA ILE A 116 12.81 18.50 -10.37
C ILE A 116 12.82 17.44 -11.49
N ARG A 117 13.46 17.72 -12.64
CA ARG A 117 13.41 16.85 -13.84
C ARG A 117 14.54 15.80 -13.94
N ARG A 118 15.56 15.84 -13.07
CA ARG A 118 16.77 15.00 -13.18
C ARG A 118 17.07 14.26 -11.89
#